data_AF-A0A5C8TA89-F1
#
_entry.id   AF-A0A5C8TA89-F1
#
_cell.length_a   1.000
_cell.length_b   1.000
_cell.length_c   1.000
_cell.angle_alpha   90.00
_cell.angle_beta   90.00
_cell.angle_gamma   90.00
#
_symmetry.space_group_name_H-M   'P 1'
#
loop_
_entity.id
_entity.type
_entity.pdbx_description
1 polymer ?
#
loop_
_entity_poly.entity_id
_entity_poly.type
_entity_poly.pdbx_seq_one_letter_code
_entity_poly.pdbx_strand_id
1 'polypeptide(L)'
;MAKEIPSVGDLRRKSEVTDDEIAAATTAYLTDANAEPFVFKSGHRVDVAKAIEMHPQAKKLLAEEATTPGLRRTMVMTAVLMGFPVQG
;
A
#
# COMPACT_ATOMS: atom_id res chain seq x y z
N MET A 1 16.04 -16.34 -15.25
CA MET A 1 15.35 -15.03 -15.22
C MET A 1 14.78 -14.87 -13.82
N ALA A 2 15.19 -13.83 -13.08
CA ALA A 2 14.58 -13.56 -11.78
C ALA A 2 13.11 -13.22 -12.01
N LYS A 3 12.17 -13.90 -11.34
CA LYS A 3 10.77 -13.48 -11.33
C LYS A 3 10.75 -12.09 -10.68
N GLU A 4 10.52 -11.05 -11.48
CA GLU A 4 10.21 -9.72 -10.93
C GLU A 4 8.99 -9.88 -10.02
N ILE A 5 9.14 -9.51 -8.76
CA ILE A 5 8.01 -9.47 -7.82
C ILE A 5 7.17 -8.27 -8.27
N PRO A 6 5.93 -8.48 -8.76
CA PRO A 6 5.13 -7.38 -9.27
C PRO A 6 4.76 -6.45 -8.12
N SER A 7 4.81 -5.14 -8.33
CA SER A 7 4.22 -4.18 -7.39
C SER A 7 2.68 -4.23 -7.44
N VAL A 8 2.00 -3.68 -6.44
CA VAL A 8 0.53 -3.49 -6.54
C VAL A 8 0.16 -2.66 -7.77
N GLY A 9 1.00 -1.68 -8.14
CA GLY A 9 0.83 -0.90 -9.37
C GLY A 9 0.90 -1.76 -10.65
N ASP A 10 1.76 -2.77 -10.68
CA ASP A 10 1.83 -3.72 -11.80
C ASP A 10 0.61 -4.63 -11.84
N LEU A 11 0.15 -5.11 -10.68
CA LEU A 11 -1.08 -5.89 -10.58
C LEU A 11 -2.32 -5.07 -11.02
N ARG A 12 -2.37 -3.79 -10.66
CA ARG A 12 -3.42 -2.86 -11.13
C ARG A 12 -3.38 -2.71 -12.65
N ARG A 13 -2.19 -2.55 -13.25
CA ARG A 13 -2.03 -2.47 -14.72
C ARG A 13 -2.48 -3.74 -15.44
N LYS A 14 -2.41 -4.89 -14.77
CA LYS A 14 -2.90 -6.19 -15.26
C LYS A 14 -4.37 -6.47 -14.91
N SER A 15 -5.05 -5.53 -14.25
CA SER A 15 -6.41 -5.70 -13.73
C SER A 15 -6.57 -6.85 -12.73
N GLU A 16 -5.49 -7.27 -12.07
CA GLU A 16 -5.49 -8.27 -10.99
C GLU A 16 -5.90 -7.66 -9.64
N VAL A 17 -5.80 -6.33 -9.53
CA VAL A 17 -6.21 -5.53 -8.37
C VAL A 17 -6.90 -4.28 -8.88
N THR A 18 -7.98 -3.86 -8.20
CA THR A 18 -8.77 -2.69 -8.58
C THR A 18 -8.38 -1.43 -7.78
N ASP A 19 -8.74 -0.26 -8.33
CA ASP A 19 -8.60 1.02 -7.61
C ASP A 19 -9.39 1.04 -6.30
N ASP A 20 -10.56 0.41 -6.25
CA ASP A 20 -11.37 0.26 -5.03
C ASP A 20 -10.65 -0.56 -3.96
N GLU A 21 -9.98 -1.65 -4.36
CA GLU A 21 -9.19 -2.46 -3.43
C GLU A 21 -7.97 -1.70 -2.90
N ILE A 22 -7.31 -0.90 -3.75
CA ILE A 22 -6.21 -0.02 -3.32
C ILE A 22 -6.70 1.04 -2.34
N ALA A 23 -7.87 1.62 -2.60
CA ALA A 23 -8.51 2.57 -1.70
C ALA A 23 -8.94 1.92 -0.37
N ALA A 24 -9.38 0.66 -0.41
CA ALA A 24 -9.71 -0.13 0.77
C ALA A 24 -8.46 -0.43 1.61
N ALA A 25 -7.36 -0.87 0.99
CA ALA A 25 -6.08 -1.09 1.67
C ALA A 25 -5.56 0.20 2.33
N THR A 26 -5.66 1.32 1.62
CA THR A 26 -5.31 2.65 2.13
C THR A 26 -6.16 3.02 3.35
N THR A 27 -7.47 2.77 3.29
CA THR A 27 -8.40 3.12 4.37
C THR A 27 -8.23 2.20 5.58
N ALA A 28 -7.89 0.92 5.37
CA ALA A 28 -7.57 -0.02 6.44
C ALA A 28 -6.36 0.47 7.24
N TYR A 29 -5.26 0.83 6.56
CA TYR A 29 -4.07 1.37 7.22
C TYR A 29 -4.31 2.70 7.95
N LEU A 30 -5.12 3.59 7.37
CA LEU A 30 -5.46 4.87 8.03
C LEU A 30 -6.35 4.67 9.26
N THR A 31 -7.16 3.61 9.29
CA THR A 31 -7.97 3.22 10.44
C THR A 31 -7.10 2.58 11.53
N ASP A 32 -6.19 1.69 11.12
CA ASP A 32 -5.25 1.01 12.00
C ASP A 32 -3.90 0.81 11.30
N ALA A 33 -2.89 1.57 11.76
CA ALA A 33 -1.53 1.50 11.21
C ALA A 33 -0.80 0.19 11.54
N ASN A 34 -1.32 -0.61 12.48
CA ASN A 34 -0.80 -1.94 12.85
C ASN A 34 -1.67 -3.08 12.30
N ALA A 35 -2.59 -2.77 11.37
CA ALA A 35 -3.44 -3.79 10.75
C ALA A 35 -2.60 -4.90 10.09
N GLU A 36 -3.17 -6.11 10.08
CA GLU A 36 -2.61 -7.22 9.32
C GLU A 36 -2.52 -6.89 7.82
N PRO A 37 -1.64 -7.57 7.05
CA PRO A 37 -1.51 -7.36 5.61
C PRO A 37 -2.87 -7.44 4.90
N PHE A 38 -3.16 -6.44 4.08
CA PHE A 38 -4.40 -6.37 3.33
C PHE A 38 -4.42 -7.42 2.23
N VAL A 39 -5.48 -8.23 2.17
CA VAL A 39 -5.66 -9.29 1.18
C VAL A 39 -6.54 -8.80 0.04
N PHE A 40 -5.97 -8.77 -1.17
CA PHE A 40 -6.68 -8.50 -2.41
C PHE A 40 -7.53 -9.70 -2.82
N LYS A 41 -8.58 -9.47 -3.61
CA LYS A 41 -9.44 -10.53 -4.17
C LYS A 41 -8.69 -11.53 -5.03
N SER A 42 -7.57 -11.12 -5.64
CA SER A 42 -6.68 -11.99 -6.40
C SER A 42 -5.80 -12.91 -5.52
N GLY A 43 -5.91 -12.83 -4.18
CA GLY A 43 -5.09 -13.61 -3.24
C GLY A 43 -3.71 -13.00 -2.96
N HIS A 44 -3.40 -11.85 -3.56
CA HIS A 44 -2.21 -11.08 -3.23
C HIS A 44 -2.37 -10.39 -1.88
N ARG A 45 -1.30 -10.28 -1.10
CA ARG A 45 -1.31 -9.60 0.19
C ARG A 45 -0.29 -8.49 0.21
N VAL A 46 -0.69 -7.29 0.64
CA VAL A 46 0.20 -6.14 0.81
C VAL A 46 0.28 -5.73 2.28
N ASP A 47 1.50 -5.67 2.80
CA ASP A 47 1.77 -5.07 4.11
C ASP A 47 2.04 -3.58 3.90
N VAL A 48 1.04 -2.75 4.20
CA VAL A 48 1.10 -1.30 3.98
C VAL A 48 2.09 -0.64 4.92
N ALA A 49 2.17 -1.11 6.17
CA ALA A 49 3.14 -0.62 7.15
C ALA A 49 4.57 -0.88 6.66
N LYS A 50 4.85 -2.11 6.24
CA LYS A 50 6.16 -2.48 5.67
C LYS A 50 6.47 -1.72 4.39
N ALA A 51 5.49 -1.48 3.52
CA ALA A 51 5.67 -0.65 2.33
C ALA A 51 6.09 0.78 2.71
N ILE A 52 5.46 1.37 3.73
CA ILE A 52 5.81 2.70 4.25
C ILE A 52 7.21 2.70 4.88
N GLU A 53 7.58 1.66 5.61
CA GLU A 53 8.92 1.53 6.22
C GLU A 53 10.05 1.50 5.18
N MET A 54 9.79 0.90 4.02
CA MET A 54 10.73 0.91 2.89
C MET A 54 10.87 2.29 2.23
N HIS A 55 10.04 3.27 2.60
CA HIS A 55 10.06 4.64 2.08
C HIS A 55 10.29 5.67 3.19
N PRO A 56 11.56 6.02 3.50
CA PRO A 56 11.90 6.93 4.61
C PRO A 56 11.20 8.30 4.55
N GLN A 57 10.93 8.80 3.35
CA GLN A 57 10.21 10.05 3.14
C GLN A 57 8.71 9.92 3.49
N ALA A 58 8.08 8.80 3.14
CA ALA A 58 6.71 8.51 3.51
C ALA A 58 6.59 8.36 5.04
N LYS A 59 7.52 7.63 5.67
CA LYS A 59 7.55 7.48 7.13
C LYS A 59 7.64 8.83 7.87
N LYS A 60 8.53 9.72 7.42
CA LYS A 60 8.66 11.07 8.01
C LYS A 60 7.38 11.87 7.86
N LEU A 61 6.84 11.94 6.65
CA LEU A 61 5.64 12.73 6.36
C LEU A 61 4.39 12.20 7.09
N LEU A 62 4.28 10.88 7.28
CA LEU A 62 3.17 10.28 8.03
C LEU A 62 3.31 10.45 9.55
N ALA A 63 4.53 10.62 10.06
CA ALA A 63 4.79 10.91 11.47
C ALA A 63 4.54 12.39 11.83
N GLU A 64 4.51 13.29 10.86
CA GLU A 64 4.19 14.70 11.07
C GLU A 64 2.68 14.89 11.36
N GLU A 65 2.36 15.51 12.51
CA GLU A 65 0.98 15.85 12.88
C GLU A 65 0.39 16.95 12.00
N ALA A 66 1.23 17.81 11.43
CA ALA A 66 0.82 18.89 10.53
C ALA A 66 0.39 18.38 9.13
N THR A 67 0.63 17.10 8.82
CA THR A 67 0.27 16.52 7.52
C THR A 67 -1.25 16.50 7.35
N THR A 68 -1.73 17.19 6.32
CA THR A 68 -3.16 17.26 6.04
C THR A 68 -3.75 15.85 5.77
N PRO A 69 -5.02 15.59 6.11
CA PRO A 69 -5.65 14.29 5.86
C PRO A 69 -5.59 13.86 4.40
N GLY A 70 -5.73 14.81 3.47
CA GLY A 70 -5.62 14.55 2.03
C GLY A 70 -4.21 14.08 1.64
N LEU A 71 -3.18 14.81 2.07
CA LEU A 71 -1.79 14.44 1.80
C LEU A 71 -1.43 13.09 2.43
N ARG A 72 -1.88 12.85 3.67
CA ARG A 72 -1.69 11.58 4.37
C ARG A 72 -2.27 10.42 3.56
N ARG A 73 -3.52 10.55 3.08
CA ARG A 73 -4.17 9.53 2.24
C ARG A 73 -3.42 9.29 0.93
N THR A 74 -3.00 10.36 0.24
CA THR A 74 -2.22 10.24 -1.00
C THR A 74 -0.92 9.48 -0.77
N MET A 75 -0.19 9.79 0.31
CA MET A 75 1.07 9.11 0.61
C MET A 75 0.91 7.63 0.93
N VAL A 76 -0.12 7.28 1.70
CA VAL A 76 -0.44 5.87 1.98
C VAL A 76 -0.82 5.16 0.68
N MET A 77 -1.65 5.77 -0.18
CA MET A 77 -2.03 5.19 -1.47
C MET A 77 -0.82 4.97 -2.38
N THR A 78 0.12 5.93 -2.42
CA THR A 78 1.39 5.79 -3.13
C THR A 78 2.24 4.65 -2.57
N ALA A 79 2.32 4.50 -1.25
CA ALA A 79 3.02 3.38 -0.62
C ALA A 79 2.36 2.02 -0.95
N VAL A 80 1.02 1.96 -0.98
CA VAL A 80 0.29 0.75 -1.42
C VAL A 80 0.67 0.41 -2.86
N LEU A 81 0.62 1.38 -3.78
CA LEU A 81 0.96 1.16 -5.20
C LEU A 81 2.39 0.68 -5.43
N MET A 82 3.36 1.24 -4.69
CA MET A 82 4.76 0.85 -4.77
C MET A 82 5.09 -0.40 -3.94
N GLY A 83 4.17 -0.84 -3.09
CA GLY A 83 4.33 -2.02 -2.25
C GLY A 83 4.48 -3.28 -3.12
N PHE A 84 5.32 -4.19 -2.64
CA PHE A 84 5.54 -5.51 -3.27
C PHE A 84 4.66 -6.55 -2.57
N PRO A 85 3.49 -6.90 -3.12
CA PRO A 85 2.63 -7.90 -2.54
C PRO A 85 3.26 -9.29 -2.60
N VAL A 86 2.99 -10.09 -1.57
CA VAL A 86 3.29 -11.52 -1.56
C VAL A 86 2.04 -12.30 -2.00
N GLN A 87 2.23 -13.27 -2.89
CA GLN A 87 1.15 -14.19 -3.29
C GLN A 87 1.07 -15.30 -2.22
N GLY A 88 -0.08 -15.44 -1.55
CA GLY A 88 -0.21 -16.33 -0.38
C GLY A 88 -1.62 -16.77 -0.07
#